data_AF-A0A1G1V1H6-F1
#
_entry.id   AF-A0A1G1V1H6-F1
#
_cell.length_a   1.000
_cell.length_b   1.000
_cell.length_c   1.000
_cell.angle_alpha   90.00
_cell.angle_beta   90.00
_cell.angle_gamma   90.00
#
_symmetry.space_group_name_H-M   'P 1'
#
loop_
_entity.id
_entity.type
_entity.pdbx_description
1 polymer ?
#
loop_
_entity_poly.entity_id
_entity_poly.type
_entity_poly.pdbx_seq_one_letter_code
_entity_poly.pdbx_strand_id
1 'polypeptide(L)'
;MRGIIRQFLFQASIIAWVMVGFILGYLTGIIQVGQIAQNREQKLASEFTQLLESSIKTPPAASNPTPAPQQKVSTAKLPNINYSGPELWTAVNQARVEHGVQSLSQKDVLCTIAAIRLNQIRDLGELDNHDGFQPTYDKYKDSPNIPNNVSEFLISGYPTPNQAVEAWLDTLGHKKLITGGEYVWGCVYAQEGFGVAITGF
;
A
#
# COMPACT_ATOMS: atom_id res chain seq x y z
N MET A 1 31.94 28.62 41.82
CA MET A 1 31.85 29.04 40.40
C MET A 1 32.53 28.05 39.43
N ARG A 2 33.79 27.62 39.66
CA ARG A 2 34.50 26.67 38.76
C ARG A 2 33.84 25.30 38.57
N GLY A 3 33.18 24.74 39.59
CA GLY A 3 32.51 23.43 39.49
C GLY A 3 31.25 23.44 38.62
N ILE A 4 30.45 24.50 38.71
CA ILE A 4 29.21 24.68 37.95
C ILE A 4 29.51 24.80 36.44
N ILE A 5 30.54 25.58 36.09
CA ILE A 5 30.97 25.74 34.69
C ILE A 5 31.40 24.38 34.08
N ARG A 6 32.13 23.55 34.83
CA ARG A 6 32.54 22.21 34.36
C ARG A 6 31.35 21.28 34.13
N GLN A 7 30.34 21.34 35.00
CA GLN A 7 29.11 20.55 34.85
C GLN A 7 28.30 20.96 33.62
N PHE A 8 28.18 22.27 33.35
CA PHE A 8 27.52 22.76 32.14
C PHE A 8 28.25 22.35 30.85
N LEU A 9 29.59 22.43 30.83
CA LEU A 9 30.37 22.00 29.68
C LEU A 9 30.23 20.50 29.40
N PHE A 10 30.16 19.68 30.45
CA PHE A 10 29.94 18.24 30.32
C PHE A 10 28.56 17.91 29.74
N GLN A 11 27.50 18.56 30.24
CA GLN A 11 26.14 18.39 29.73
C GLN A 11 25.99 18.87 28.27
N ALA A 12 26.57 20.03 27.94
CA ALA A 12 26.57 20.54 26.58
C ALA A 12 27.27 19.59 25.59
N SER A 13 28.36 18.94 26.02
CA SER A 13 29.06 17.93 25.23
C SER A 13 28.17 16.72 24.92
N ILE A 14 27.46 16.19 25.92
CA ILE A 14 26.54 15.05 25.71
C ILE A 14 25.45 15.40 24.70
N ILE A 15 24.82 16.57 24.87
CA ILE A 15 23.77 17.04 23.95
C ILE A 15 24.31 17.18 22.53
N ALA A 16 25.50 17.75 22.37
CA ALA A 16 26.14 17.87 21.06
C ALA A 16 26.38 16.50 20.41
N TRP A 17 26.85 15.50 21.16
CA TRP A 17 27.05 14.14 20.64
C TRP A 17 25.74 13.45 20.22
N VAL A 18 24.66 13.62 20.99
CA VAL A 18 23.34 13.10 20.63
C VAL A 18 22.83 13.74 19.33
N MET A 19 22.97 15.06 19.19
CA MET A 19 22.56 15.79 17.99
C MET A 19 23.37 15.35 16.76
N VAL A 20 24.69 15.17 16.91
CA VAL A 20 25.56 14.65 15.83
C VAL A 20 25.13 13.25 15.41
N GLY A 21 24.86 12.35 16.36
CA GLY A 21 24.37 11.01 16.08
C GLY A 21 23.03 11.01 15.33
N PHE A 22 22.09 11.87 15.74
CA PHE A 22 20.81 12.03 15.05
C PHE A 22 20.97 12.54 13.62
N ILE A 23 21.78 13.58 13.41
CA ILE A 23 22.03 14.16 12.08
C ILE A 23 22.70 13.13 11.16
N LEU A 24 23.72 12.42 11.64
CA LEU A 24 24.39 11.37 10.85
C LEU A 24 23.41 10.24 10.49
N GLY A 25 22.60 9.77 11.45
CA GLY A 25 21.56 8.78 11.19
C GLY A 25 20.57 9.23 10.13
N TYR A 26 20.05 10.45 10.25
CA TYR A 26 19.12 11.03 9.27
C TYR A 26 19.72 11.12 7.87
N LEU A 27 20.96 11.62 7.74
CA LEU A 27 21.65 11.73 6.46
C LEU A 27 21.92 10.34 5.82
N THR A 28 22.33 9.35 6.63
CA THR A 28 22.50 7.97 6.13
C THR A 28 21.19 7.37 5.62
N GLY A 29 20.07 7.64 6.31
CA GLY A 29 18.74 7.20 5.88
C GLY A 29 18.35 7.80 4.52
N ILE A 30 18.58 9.09 4.30
CA ILE A 30 18.30 9.75 3.01
C ILE A 30 19.10 9.12 1.87
N ILE A 31 20.39 8.87 2.09
CA ILE A 31 21.26 8.25 1.06
C ILE A 31 20.76 6.84 0.72
N GLN A 32 20.40 6.05 1.73
CA GLN A 32 19.91 4.69 1.54
C GLN A 32 18.60 4.65 0.77
N VAL A 33 17.67 5.58 1.04
CA VAL A 33 16.40 5.70 0.28
C VAL A 33 16.69 6.01 -1.20
N GLY A 34 17.64 6.92 -1.48
CA GLY A 34 18.05 7.22 -2.86
C GLY A 34 18.59 5.99 -3.61
N GLN A 35 19.43 5.19 -2.95
CA GLN A 35 19.97 3.95 -3.53
C GLN A 35 18.88 2.90 -3.80
N ILE A 36 17.92 2.74 -2.88
CA ILE A 36 16.80 1.81 -3.05
C ILE A 36 15.92 2.22 -4.24
N ALA A 37 15.63 3.52 -4.38
CA ALA A 37 14.86 4.04 -5.50
C ALA A 37 15.56 3.77 -6.85
N GLN A 38 16.87 4.04 -6.93
CA GLN A 38 17.65 3.79 -8.15
C GLN A 38 17.71 2.31 -8.53
N ASN A 39 17.89 1.42 -7.55
CA ASN A 39 17.92 -0.03 -7.80
C ASN A 39 16.56 -0.54 -8.33
N ARG A 40 15.45 0.04 -7.88
CA ARG A 40 14.11 -0.33 -8.35
C ARG A 40 13.88 0.09 -9.79
N GLU A 41 14.24 1.33 -10.14
CA GLU A 41 14.16 1.85 -11.51
C GLU A 41 15.01 1.00 -12.48
N GLN A 42 16.24 0.66 -12.09
CA GLN A 42 17.11 -0.21 -12.89
C GLN A 42 16.53 -1.62 -13.07
N LYS A 43 15.91 -2.18 -12.03
CA LYS A 43 15.26 -3.49 -12.10
C LYS A 43 14.06 -3.46 -13.06
N LEU A 44 13.19 -2.46 -12.95
CA LEU A 44 12.06 -2.25 -13.85
C LEU A 44 12.51 -2.06 -15.31
N ALA A 45 13.55 -1.23 -15.53
CA ALA A 45 14.10 -0.98 -16.86
C ALA A 45 14.72 -2.25 -17.48
N SER A 46 15.42 -3.07 -16.69
CA SER A 46 16.03 -4.31 -17.19
C SER A 46 14.99 -5.40 -17.47
N GLU A 47 13.97 -5.56 -16.62
CA GLU A 47 12.84 -6.45 -16.87
C GLU A 47 12.09 -6.06 -18.15
N PHE A 48 11.82 -4.76 -18.34
CA PHE A 48 11.17 -4.26 -19.55
C PHE A 48 12.02 -4.49 -20.82
N THR A 49 13.33 -4.23 -20.74
CA THR A 49 14.25 -4.46 -21.86
C THR A 49 14.33 -5.95 -22.23
N GLN A 50 14.33 -6.83 -21.23
CA GLN A 50 14.34 -8.28 -21.44
C GLN A 50 13.05 -8.78 -22.11
N LEU A 51 11.89 -8.19 -21.75
CA LEU A 51 10.61 -8.47 -22.41
C LEU A 51 10.62 -8.04 -23.88
N LEU A 52 11.17 -6.87 -24.19
CA LEU A 52 11.31 -6.38 -25.56
C LEU A 52 12.24 -7.26 -26.40
N GLU A 53 13.39 -7.66 -25.86
CA GLU A 53 14.37 -8.46 -26.59
C GLU A 53 13.88 -9.90 -26.85
N SER A 54 13.10 -10.45 -25.93
CA SER A 54 12.36 -11.71 -26.13
C SER A 54 11.35 -11.61 -27.28
N SER A 55 10.73 -10.44 -27.47
CA SER A 55 9.74 -10.21 -28.53
C SER A 55 10.34 -10.08 -29.94
N ILE A 56 11.65 -9.83 -30.08
CA ILE A 56 12.29 -9.51 -31.38
C ILE A 56 13.03 -10.73 -31.99
N LYS A 57 13.29 -11.80 -31.22
CA LYS A 57 14.05 -12.98 -31.70
C LYS A 57 13.27 -14.01 -32.54
N THR A 58 12.06 -13.71 -33.01
CA THR A 58 11.32 -14.63 -33.91
C THR A 58 11.42 -14.15 -35.37
N PRO A 59 12.10 -14.86 -36.29
CA PRO A 59 12.19 -14.48 -37.69
C PRO A 59 10.84 -14.59 -38.43
N PRO A 60 10.53 -13.69 -39.39
CA PRO A 60 9.37 -13.84 -40.25
C PRO A 60 9.69 -14.81 -41.39
N ALA A 61 9.16 -16.03 -41.33
CA ALA A 61 9.22 -16.97 -42.45
C ALA A 61 7.87 -17.01 -43.18
N ALA A 62 7.91 -16.72 -44.48
CA ALA A 62 6.78 -16.70 -45.39
C ALA A 62 6.38 -18.11 -45.89
N SER A 63 5.05 -18.29 -46.01
CA SER A 63 4.27 -19.16 -46.91
C SER A 63 4.38 -20.70 -46.87
N ASN A 64 3.27 -21.30 -46.39
CA ASN A 64 2.51 -22.46 -46.90
C ASN A 64 2.67 -23.88 -46.28
N PRO A 65 1.57 -24.69 -46.26
CA PRO A 65 0.94 -25.13 -45.01
C PRO A 65 0.97 -26.65 -44.79
N THR A 66 0.99 -27.12 -43.53
CA THR A 66 0.52 -28.46 -43.08
C THR A 66 0.31 -28.42 -41.54
N PRO A 67 -0.73 -29.08 -40.98
CA PRO A 67 -1.38 -28.63 -39.77
C PRO A 67 -0.73 -29.19 -38.50
N ALA A 68 -0.12 -28.32 -37.70
CA ALA A 68 0.19 -28.59 -36.31
C ALA A 68 -0.95 -28.02 -35.42
N PRO A 69 -1.22 -28.61 -34.25
CA PRO A 69 -2.38 -28.27 -33.43
C PRO A 69 -2.37 -26.77 -33.15
N GLN A 70 -3.50 -26.10 -33.40
CA GLN A 70 -3.67 -24.68 -33.10
C GLN A 70 -3.45 -24.46 -31.60
N GLN A 71 -2.21 -24.17 -31.20
CA GLN A 71 -1.96 -23.44 -29.98
C GLN A 71 -2.41 -22.01 -30.26
N LYS A 72 -3.68 -21.81 -29.93
CA LYS A 72 -4.36 -20.52 -29.80
C LYS A 72 -3.35 -19.56 -29.19
N VAL A 73 -2.89 -18.58 -29.98
CA VAL A 73 -2.05 -17.49 -29.52
C VAL A 73 -2.80 -16.86 -28.35
N SER A 74 -2.38 -17.21 -27.13
CA SER A 74 -2.86 -16.54 -25.94
C SER A 74 -2.15 -15.20 -25.96
N THR A 75 -2.77 -14.19 -26.59
CA THR A 75 -2.62 -12.82 -26.13
C THR A 75 -2.65 -12.89 -24.61
N ALA A 76 -1.52 -12.61 -23.94
CA ALA A 76 -1.48 -12.51 -22.50
C ALA A 76 -2.47 -11.40 -22.15
N LYS A 77 -3.69 -11.82 -21.81
CA LYS A 77 -4.75 -10.97 -21.31
C LYS A 77 -4.12 -10.25 -20.12
N LEU A 78 -4.11 -8.92 -20.12
CA LEU A 78 -3.86 -8.14 -18.90
C LEU A 78 -4.58 -8.88 -17.77
N PRO A 79 -3.89 -9.23 -16.66
CA PRO A 79 -4.51 -10.01 -15.61
C PRO A 79 -5.82 -9.32 -15.26
N ASN A 80 -6.92 -10.07 -15.38
CA ASN A 80 -8.23 -9.55 -15.05
C ASN A 80 -8.20 -9.24 -13.55
N ILE A 81 -7.97 -7.98 -13.19
CA ILE A 81 -7.89 -7.55 -11.80
C ILE A 81 -9.31 -7.63 -11.25
N ASN A 82 -9.64 -8.78 -10.70
CA ASN A 82 -10.98 -9.09 -10.26
C ASN A 82 -10.92 -10.00 -9.05
N TYR A 83 -10.56 -9.41 -7.91
CA TYR A 83 -10.89 -9.97 -6.61
C TYR A 83 -11.98 -9.11 -5.95
N SER A 84 -12.73 -9.76 -5.09
CA SER A 84 -13.87 -9.20 -4.39
C SER A 84 -13.49 -8.62 -3.03
N GLY A 85 -14.38 -7.79 -2.46
CA GLY A 85 -14.26 -7.31 -1.08
C GLY A 85 -14.01 -8.42 -0.05
N PRO A 86 -14.76 -9.54 -0.05
CA PRO A 86 -14.50 -10.67 0.85
C PRO A 86 -13.11 -11.29 0.75
N GLU A 87 -12.56 -11.40 -0.47
CA GLU A 87 -11.20 -11.91 -0.67
C GLU A 87 -10.15 -10.95 -0.10
N LEU A 88 -10.31 -9.64 -0.34
CA LEU A 88 -9.41 -8.63 0.22
C LEU A 88 -9.54 -8.51 1.75
N TRP A 89 -10.75 -8.56 2.29
CA TRP A 89 -11.02 -8.60 3.73
C TRP A 89 -10.32 -9.78 4.41
N THR A 90 -10.39 -10.96 3.79
CA THR A 90 -9.74 -12.16 4.30
C THR A 90 -8.22 -11.99 4.30
N ALA A 91 -7.64 -11.52 3.19
CA ALA A 91 -6.21 -11.28 3.07
C ALA A 91 -5.70 -10.24 4.10
N VAL A 92 -6.42 -9.13 4.28
CA VAL A 92 -6.08 -8.09 5.27
C VAL A 92 -6.05 -8.68 6.68
N ASN A 93 -7.10 -9.40 7.09
CA ASN A 93 -7.17 -9.95 8.44
C ASN A 93 -6.16 -11.06 8.68
N GLN A 94 -5.91 -11.90 7.68
CA GLN A 94 -4.85 -12.90 7.77
C GLN A 94 -3.49 -12.23 7.97
N ALA A 95 -3.15 -11.23 7.16
CA ALA A 95 -1.89 -10.50 7.30
C ALA A 95 -1.77 -9.78 8.64
N ARG A 96 -2.86 -9.22 9.17
CA ARG A 96 -2.89 -8.61 10.51
C ARG A 96 -2.49 -9.60 11.60
N VAL A 97 -3.07 -10.80 11.58
CA VAL A 97 -2.73 -11.88 12.52
C VAL A 97 -1.29 -12.33 12.35
N GLU A 98 -0.82 -12.49 11.12
CA GLU A 98 0.58 -12.85 10.81
C GLU A 98 1.58 -11.80 11.32
N HIS A 99 1.17 -10.53 11.40
CA HIS A 99 1.95 -9.42 11.95
C HIS A 99 1.73 -9.19 13.45
N GLY A 100 1.05 -10.12 14.14
CA GLY A 100 0.91 -10.12 15.60
C GLY A 100 -0.12 -9.14 16.15
N VAL A 101 -1.04 -8.64 15.32
CA VAL A 101 -2.17 -7.81 15.76
C VAL A 101 -3.50 -8.51 15.54
N GLN A 102 -4.55 -8.05 16.22
CA GLN A 102 -5.87 -8.67 16.14
C GLN A 102 -6.51 -8.43 14.76
N SER A 103 -7.30 -9.40 14.30
CA SER A 103 -8.21 -9.20 13.17
C SER A 103 -9.18 -8.04 13.46
N LEU A 104 -9.59 -7.33 12.41
CA LEU A 104 -10.62 -6.31 12.46
C LEU A 104 -11.99 -6.96 12.65
N SER A 105 -12.80 -6.35 13.50
CA SER A 105 -14.23 -6.64 13.60
C SER A 105 -15.04 -5.64 12.76
N GLN A 106 -16.11 -6.11 12.12
CA GLN A 106 -16.95 -5.22 11.31
C GLN A 106 -17.82 -4.30 12.16
N LYS A 107 -18.07 -3.10 11.62
CA LYS A 107 -19.08 -2.15 12.08
C LYS A 107 -19.84 -1.61 10.88
N ASP A 108 -21.17 -1.68 10.92
CA ASP A 108 -22.03 -1.30 9.79
C ASP A 108 -21.77 0.11 9.27
N VAL A 109 -21.51 1.06 10.18
CA VAL A 109 -21.21 2.45 9.80
C VAL A 109 -19.89 2.56 9.01
N LEU A 110 -18.87 1.77 9.37
CA LEU A 110 -17.60 1.75 8.62
C LEU A 110 -17.78 1.07 7.27
N CYS A 111 -18.58 0.00 7.20
CA CYS A 111 -18.91 -0.65 5.93
C CYS A 111 -19.70 0.26 4.99
N THR A 112 -20.61 1.07 5.55
CA THR A 112 -21.35 2.08 4.79
C THR A 112 -20.40 3.12 4.19
N ILE A 113 -19.47 3.66 4.98
CA ILE A 113 -18.45 4.61 4.50
C ILE A 113 -17.58 3.95 3.43
N ALA A 114 -17.07 2.74 3.68
CA ALA A 114 -16.20 2.01 2.75
C ALA A 114 -16.88 1.73 1.40
N ALA A 115 -18.17 1.34 1.41
CA ALA A 115 -18.93 1.10 0.20
C ALA A 115 -19.17 2.39 -0.61
N ILE A 116 -19.51 3.50 0.07
CA ILE A 116 -19.67 4.81 -0.58
C ILE A 116 -18.34 5.26 -1.21
N ARG A 117 -17.25 5.13 -0.46
CA ARG A 117 -15.92 5.52 -0.91
C ARG A 117 -15.43 4.69 -2.10
N LEU A 118 -15.65 3.38 -2.07
CA LEU A 118 -15.34 2.54 -3.22
C LEU A 118 -16.10 2.99 -4.47
N ASN A 119 -17.40 3.30 -4.35
CA ASN A 119 -18.17 3.79 -5.51
C ASN A 119 -17.67 5.13 -6.02
N GLN A 120 -17.33 6.08 -5.14
CA GLN A 120 -16.77 7.38 -5.56
C GLN A 120 -15.46 7.22 -6.36
N ILE A 121 -14.56 6.36 -5.90
CA ILE A 121 -13.29 6.07 -6.57
C ILE A 121 -13.51 5.35 -7.90
N ARG A 122 -14.45 4.41 -7.95
CA ARG A 122 -14.82 3.70 -9.19
C ARG A 122 -15.44 4.64 -10.22
N ASP A 123 -16.32 5.54 -9.79
CA ASP A 123 -16.94 6.54 -10.66
C ASP A 123 -15.91 7.53 -11.20
N LEU A 124 -14.89 7.87 -10.39
CA LEU A 124 -13.76 8.70 -10.79
C LEU A 124 -12.83 7.96 -11.76
N GLY A 125 -12.67 6.65 -11.60
CA GLY A 125 -11.77 5.81 -12.41
C GLY A 125 -10.30 5.90 -11.99
N GLU A 126 -9.99 6.60 -10.91
CA GLU A 126 -8.65 6.74 -10.32
C GLU A 126 -8.75 7.00 -8.81
N LEU A 127 -7.61 6.89 -8.10
CA LEU A 127 -7.55 7.24 -6.68
C LEU A 127 -7.59 8.77 -6.52
N ASP A 128 -8.38 9.24 -5.56
CA ASP A 128 -8.64 10.67 -5.32
C ASP A 128 -7.73 11.30 -4.25
N ASN A 129 -6.61 10.65 -3.91
CA ASN A 129 -5.71 11.09 -2.84
C ASN A 129 -6.45 11.39 -1.51
N HIS A 130 -7.51 10.63 -1.21
CA HIS A 130 -8.39 10.78 -0.04
C HIS A 130 -9.30 12.01 -0.01
N ASP A 131 -9.41 12.77 -1.10
CA ASP A 131 -10.21 14.01 -1.13
C ASP A 131 -11.69 13.79 -0.78
N GLY A 132 -12.27 12.66 -1.20
CA GLY A 132 -13.67 12.33 -0.90
C GLY A 132 -13.91 11.72 0.49
N PHE A 133 -12.85 11.46 1.28
CA PHE A 133 -12.97 10.81 2.58
C PHE A 133 -13.65 11.71 3.61
N GLN A 134 -13.10 12.90 3.88
CA GLN A 134 -13.61 13.79 4.93
C GLN A 134 -15.09 14.18 4.71
N PRO A 135 -15.53 14.60 3.51
CA PRO A 135 -16.95 14.92 3.28
C PRO A 135 -17.87 13.71 3.42
N THR A 136 -17.38 12.49 3.19
CA THR A 136 -18.14 11.26 3.40
C THR A 136 -18.23 10.94 4.89
N TYR A 137 -17.10 10.98 5.61
CA TYR A 137 -17.03 10.74 7.05
C TYR A 137 -17.90 11.74 7.85
N ASP A 138 -17.91 13.02 7.49
CA ASP A 138 -18.67 14.07 8.18
C ASP A 138 -20.19 13.81 8.22
N LYS A 139 -20.72 13.02 7.28
CA LYS A 139 -22.13 12.61 7.27
C LYS A 139 -22.46 11.56 8.33
N TYR A 140 -21.45 10.85 8.83
CA TYR A 140 -21.59 9.72 9.75
C TYR A 140 -20.87 9.90 11.08
N LYS A 141 -20.03 10.94 11.22
CA LYS A 141 -19.19 11.19 12.41
C LYS A 141 -19.98 11.37 13.72
N ASP A 142 -21.27 11.69 13.64
CA ASP A 142 -22.16 11.85 14.81
C ASP A 142 -22.98 10.58 15.10
N SER A 143 -22.74 9.49 14.35
CA SER A 143 -23.37 8.19 14.60
C SER A 143 -22.88 7.61 15.93
N PRO A 144 -23.77 7.07 16.81
CA PRO A 144 -23.35 6.48 18.08
C PRO A 144 -22.45 5.24 17.92
N ASN A 145 -22.38 4.67 16.71
CA ASN A 145 -21.60 3.47 16.41
C ASN A 145 -20.24 3.76 15.77
N ILE A 146 -19.93 5.03 15.45
CA ILE A 146 -18.65 5.42 14.84
C ILE A 146 -17.53 5.33 15.89
N PRO A 147 -16.36 4.75 15.57
CA PRO A 147 -15.18 4.87 16.43
C PRO A 147 -14.70 6.32 16.54
N ASN A 148 -13.93 6.62 17.59
CA ASN A 148 -13.42 7.96 17.84
C ASN A 148 -12.38 8.38 16.80
N ASN A 149 -11.60 7.41 16.31
CA ASN A 149 -10.62 7.64 15.27
C ASN A 149 -10.98 6.76 14.08
N VAL A 150 -11.04 7.34 12.88
CA VAL A 150 -11.32 6.63 11.64
C VAL A 150 -10.25 6.97 10.61
N SER A 151 -9.79 5.97 9.86
CA SER A 151 -8.77 6.13 8.83
C SER A 151 -9.19 5.43 7.54
N GLU A 152 -8.81 6.01 6.41
CA GLU A 152 -9.02 5.43 5.08
C GLU A 152 -7.69 4.92 4.50
N PHE A 153 -7.75 3.78 3.83
CA PHE A 153 -6.66 3.20 3.07
C PHE A 153 -7.16 2.84 1.68
N LEU A 154 -6.48 3.35 0.66
CA LEU A 154 -6.83 3.15 -0.74
C LEU A 154 -5.79 2.26 -1.40
N ILE A 155 -6.23 1.48 -2.39
CA ILE A 155 -5.34 0.67 -3.22
C ILE A 155 -5.93 0.52 -4.61
N SER A 156 -5.09 0.47 -5.64
CA SER A 156 -5.51 0.19 -7.01
C SER A 156 -4.44 -0.51 -7.82
N GLY A 157 -4.84 -1.33 -8.80
CA GLY A 157 -3.93 -1.85 -9.83
C GLY A 157 -3.14 -3.11 -9.46
N TYR A 158 -3.40 -3.70 -8.29
CA TYR A 158 -2.78 -4.97 -7.89
C TYR A 158 -3.66 -6.15 -8.28
N PRO A 159 -3.14 -7.19 -8.96
CA PRO A 159 -3.95 -8.26 -9.54
C PRO A 159 -4.47 -9.28 -8.52
N THR A 160 -3.94 -9.32 -7.30
CA THR A 160 -4.40 -10.26 -6.25
C THR A 160 -4.58 -9.56 -4.89
N PRO A 161 -5.41 -10.11 -3.99
CA PRO A 161 -5.56 -9.59 -2.63
C PRO A 161 -4.23 -9.52 -1.86
N ASN A 162 -3.40 -10.55 -1.98
CA ASN A 162 -2.12 -10.60 -1.27
C ASN A 162 -1.16 -9.53 -1.76
N GLN A 163 -1.10 -9.27 -3.07
CA GLN A 163 -0.28 -8.19 -3.62
C GLN A 163 -0.78 -6.80 -3.21
N ALA A 164 -2.10 -6.63 -3.08
CA ALA A 164 -2.66 -5.39 -2.53
C ALA A 164 -2.27 -5.18 -1.06
N VAL A 165 -2.28 -6.26 -0.26
CA VAL A 165 -1.82 -6.24 1.13
C VAL A 165 -0.31 -5.95 1.25
N GLU A 166 0.52 -6.60 0.43
CA GLU A 166 1.95 -6.33 0.34
C GLU A 166 2.22 -4.86 -0.01
N ALA A 167 1.46 -4.31 -0.95
CA ALA A 167 1.57 -2.90 -1.32
C ALA A 167 1.22 -1.93 -0.19
N TRP A 168 0.21 -2.26 0.65
CA TRP A 168 -0.07 -1.47 1.84
C TRP A 168 1.08 -1.53 2.86
N LEU A 169 1.86 -2.60 2.92
CA LEU A 169 3.03 -2.70 3.80
C LEU A 169 4.21 -1.82 3.37
N ASP A 170 4.27 -1.39 2.10
CA ASP A 170 5.42 -0.66 1.53
C ASP A 170 5.58 0.78 2.02
N THR A 171 4.55 1.39 2.61
CA THR A 171 4.59 2.78 3.08
C THR A 171 4.17 2.90 4.54
N LEU A 172 4.79 3.82 5.29
CA LEU A 172 4.55 3.96 6.73
C LEU A 172 3.08 4.26 7.07
N GLY A 173 2.41 5.06 6.24
CA GLY A 173 0.99 5.38 6.43
C GLY A 173 0.11 4.16 6.24
N HIS A 174 0.21 3.50 5.08
CA HIS A 174 -0.64 2.36 4.76
C HIS A 174 -0.35 1.12 5.60
N LYS A 175 0.91 0.93 6.01
CA LYS A 175 1.34 -0.22 6.83
C LYS A 175 0.54 -0.34 8.13
N LYS A 176 0.04 0.79 8.65
CA LYS A 176 -0.81 0.79 9.85
C LYS A 176 -2.11 0.01 9.68
N LEU A 177 -2.64 -0.14 8.47
CA LEU A 177 -3.80 -1.03 8.23
C LEU A 177 -3.49 -2.48 8.67
N ILE A 178 -2.25 -2.93 8.46
CA ILE A 178 -1.83 -4.32 8.72
C ILE A 178 -1.16 -4.46 10.08
N THR A 179 -0.34 -3.51 10.51
CA THR A 179 0.43 -3.63 11.76
C THR A 179 -0.07 -2.74 12.89
N GLY A 180 -1.06 -1.87 12.64
CA GLY A 180 -1.65 -1.00 13.66
C GLY A 180 -2.57 -1.79 14.56
N GLY A 181 -2.07 -2.12 15.76
CA GLY A 181 -2.80 -2.85 16.79
C GLY A 181 -3.89 -2.02 17.46
N GLU A 182 -3.86 -0.70 17.30
CA GLU A 182 -4.92 0.20 17.76
C GLU A 182 -6.23 -0.06 17.02
N TYR A 183 -6.20 -0.36 15.71
CA TYR A 183 -7.39 -0.63 14.93
C TYR A 183 -8.01 -1.97 15.32
N VAL A 184 -9.22 -1.93 15.87
CA VAL A 184 -10.00 -3.12 16.22
C VAL A 184 -11.28 -3.23 15.39
N TRP A 185 -11.72 -2.11 14.80
CA TRP A 185 -12.86 -2.06 13.90
C TRP A 185 -12.42 -1.76 12.48
N GLY A 186 -13.10 -2.36 11.49
CA GLY A 186 -12.92 -1.94 10.11
C GLY A 186 -13.83 -2.65 9.13
N CYS A 187 -13.79 -2.19 7.88
CA CYS A 187 -14.47 -2.79 6.76
C CYS A 187 -13.65 -2.59 5.48
N VAL A 188 -13.62 -3.61 4.64
CA VAL A 188 -12.85 -3.61 3.39
C VAL A 188 -13.78 -3.97 2.24
N TYR A 189 -13.77 -3.14 1.20
CA TYR A 189 -14.46 -3.39 -0.05
C TYR A 189 -13.48 -3.33 -1.22
N ALA A 190 -13.72 -4.13 -2.24
CA ALA A 190 -12.95 -4.13 -3.46
C ALA A 190 -13.80 -4.53 -4.66
N GLN A 191 -13.54 -3.87 -5.79
CA GLN A 191 -14.18 -4.14 -7.08
C GLN A 191 -13.36 -3.46 -8.20
N GLU A 192 -13.30 -4.10 -9.38
CA GLU A 192 -12.68 -3.53 -10.60
C GLU A 192 -11.22 -3.06 -10.40
N GLY A 193 -10.50 -3.74 -9.51
CA GLY A 193 -9.10 -3.42 -9.19
C GLY A 193 -8.90 -2.22 -8.29
N PHE A 194 -9.97 -1.65 -7.72
CA PHE A 194 -9.92 -0.70 -6.60
C PHE A 194 -10.23 -1.41 -5.29
N GLY A 195 -9.57 -0.99 -4.22
CA GLY A 195 -9.85 -1.41 -2.85
C GLY A 195 -9.88 -0.24 -1.90
N VAL A 196 -10.81 -0.29 -0.95
CA VAL A 196 -10.97 0.68 0.13
C VAL A 196 -11.05 -0.07 1.45
N ALA A 197 -10.21 0.28 2.41
CA ALA A 197 -10.35 -0.13 3.80
C ALA A 197 -10.64 1.10 4.67
N ILE A 198 -11.69 1.03 5.48
CA ILE A 198 -11.99 2.00 6.52
C ILE A 198 -11.81 1.31 7.86
N THR A 199 -10.93 1.84 8.72
CA THR A 199 -10.68 1.26 10.05
C THR A 199 -10.86 2.29 11.14
N GLY A 200 -11.06 1.83 12.37
CA GLY A 200 -11.14 2.71 13.53
C GLY A 200 -10.97 2.03 14.87
N PHE A 201 -10.87 2.86 15.91
CA PHE A 201 -10.68 2.48 17.30
C PHE A 201 -11.28 3.50 18.28
#